data_AF-A0A1Q3WIC3-F1
#
_entry.id   AF-A0A1Q3WIC3-F1
#
_cell.length_a   1.000
_cell.length_b   1.000
_cell.length_c   1.000
_cell.angle_alpha   90.00
_cell.angle_beta   90.00
_cell.angle_gamma   90.00
#
_symmetry.space_group_name_H-M   'P 1'
#
loop_
_entity.id
_entity.type
_entity.pdbx_description
1 polymer ?
#
loop_
_entity_poly.entity_id
_entity_poly.type
_entity_poly.pdbx_seq_one_letter_code
_entity_poly.pdbx_strand_id
1 'polypeptide(L)'
;MEENTDALTQEQSRQVCRNLAQLAKQVRLTQEAIAEKTGYKQANISRLFSGRFSPRLEVIFTVLKAINELTNQSFTLTDIDVKPSIA
;
A
#
# COMPACT_ATOMS: atom_id res chain seq x y z
N MET A 1 -29.56 5.70 5.71
CA MET A 1 -28.77 4.52 5.28
C MET A 1 -27.44 5.01 4.70
N GLU A 2 -26.62 5.69 5.50
CA GLU A 2 -25.34 6.28 5.04
C GLU A 2 -24.12 5.75 5.82
N GLU A 3 -24.31 5.14 6.99
CA GLU A 3 -23.19 4.71 7.86
C GLU A 3 -22.37 3.50 7.34
N ASN A 4 -22.83 2.76 6.33
CA ASN A 4 -22.17 1.52 5.90
C ASN A 4 -21.15 1.69 4.76
N THR A 5 -21.28 2.75 3.95
CA THR A 5 -20.45 2.95 2.75
C THR A 5 -19.05 3.44 3.10
N ASP A 6 -18.95 4.40 4.04
CA ASP A 6 -17.66 4.98 4.44
C ASP A 6 -16.77 3.98 5.17
N ALA A 7 -17.36 3.13 6.01
CA ALA A 7 -16.66 2.07 6.71
C ALA A 7 -16.08 1.03 5.72
N LEU A 8 -16.85 0.68 4.69
CA LEU A 8 -16.42 -0.22 3.63
C LEU A 8 -15.26 0.38 2.82
N THR A 9 -15.36 1.65 2.42
CA THR A 9 -14.30 2.35 1.68
C THR A 9 -13.01 2.48 2.50
N GLN A 10 -13.13 2.77 3.80
CA GLN A 10 -11.96 2.79 4.69
C GLN A 10 -11.31 1.42 4.80
N GLU A 11 -12.08 0.35 4.90
CA GLU A 11 -11.52 -1.00 4.99
C GLU A 11 -10.84 -1.42 3.69
N GLN A 12 -11.43 -1.08 2.54
CA GLN A 12 -10.78 -1.29 1.24
C GLN A 12 -9.43 -0.56 1.17
N SER A 13 -9.39 0.70 1.61
CA SER A 13 -8.15 1.47 1.68
C SER A 13 -7.09 0.82 2.58
N ARG A 14 -7.49 0.29 3.75
CA ARG A 14 -6.59 -0.45 4.64
C ARG A 14 -6.11 -1.76 4.00
N GLN A 15 -6.97 -2.46 3.26
CA GLN A 15 -6.61 -3.68 2.55
C GLN A 15 -5.61 -3.40 1.42
N VAL A 16 -5.77 -2.32 0.66
CA VAL A 16 -4.77 -1.88 -0.34
C VAL A 16 -3.39 -1.70 0.30
N CYS A 17 -3.34 -1.11 1.50
CA CYS A 17 -2.08 -0.95 2.21
C CYS A 17 -1.41 -2.28 2.58
N ARG A 18 -2.21 -3.27 2.99
CA ARG A 18 -1.73 -4.62 3.30
C ARG A 18 -1.27 -5.35 2.04
N ASN A 19 -1.98 -5.20 0.93
CA ASN A 19 -1.58 -5.77 -0.36
C ASN A 19 -0.27 -5.15 -0.84
N LEU A 20 -0.09 -3.83 -0.68
CA LEU A 20 1.18 -3.16 -0.97
C LEU A 20 2.34 -3.69 -0.11
N ALA A 21 2.09 -4.00 1.15
CA ALA A 21 3.08 -4.64 2.03
C ALA A 21 3.43 -6.06 1.57
N GLN A 22 2.44 -6.84 1.12
CA GLN A 22 2.65 -8.17 0.56
C GLN A 22 3.48 -8.10 -0.73
N LEU A 23 3.16 -7.15 -1.62
CA LEU A 23 3.93 -6.89 -2.83
C LEU A 23 5.40 -6.62 -2.51
N ALA A 24 5.68 -5.68 -1.59
CA ALA A 24 7.04 -5.37 -1.14
C ALA A 24 7.77 -6.61 -0.61
N LYS A 25 7.08 -7.47 0.15
CA LYS A 25 7.64 -8.74 0.67
C LYS A 25 7.94 -9.74 -0.45
N GLN A 26 7.07 -9.88 -1.45
CA GLN A 26 7.26 -10.79 -2.58
C GLN A 26 8.51 -10.45 -3.38
N VAL A 27 8.79 -9.16 -3.55
CA VAL A 27 9.99 -8.65 -4.24
C VAL A 27 11.19 -8.45 -3.29
N ARG A 28 11.10 -8.94 -2.06
CA ARG A 28 12.17 -8.94 -1.04
C ARG A 28 12.72 -7.56 -0.68
N LEU A 29 11.89 -6.52 -0.72
CA LEU A 29 12.25 -5.19 -0.23
C LEU A 29 12.02 -5.04 1.27
N THR A 30 12.94 -4.33 1.93
CA THR A 30 12.80 -3.95 3.34
C THR A 30 12.07 -2.61 3.47
N GLN A 31 11.49 -2.34 4.65
CA GLN A 31 10.82 -1.06 4.91
C GLN A 31 11.83 0.09 4.93
N GLU A 32 13.06 -0.18 5.36
CA GLU A 32 14.18 0.74 5.38
C GLU A 32 14.55 1.20 3.96
N ALA A 33 14.70 0.27 3.01
CA ALA A 33 15.03 0.62 1.62
C ALA A 33 13.96 1.49 0.96
N ILE A 34 12.68 1.17 1.22
CA ILE A 34 11.55 1.97 0.73
C ILE A 34 11.53 3.35 1.40
N ALA A 35 11.81 3.41 2.70
CA ALA A 35 11.88 4.67 3.44
C ALA A 35 12.98 5.59 2.90
N GLU A 36 14.19 5.06 2.69
CA GLU A 36 15.31 5.80 2.08
C GLU A 36 14.95 6.31 0.68
N LYS A 37 14.33 5.46 -0.15
CA LYS A 37 13.94 5.82 -1.52
C LYS A 37 12.85 6.89 -1.58
N THR A 38 11.93 6.89 -0.62
CA THR A 38 10.79 7.84 -0.56
C THR A 38 11.08 9.11 0.24
N GLY A 39 12.14 9.12 1.06
CA GLY A 39 12.41 10.18 2.04
C GLY A 39 11.50 10.12 3.27
N TYR A 40 10.69 9.07 3.42
CA TYR A 40 9.86 8.86 4.60
C TYR A 40 10.65 8.22 5.75
N LYS A 41 10.12 8.35 6.97
CA LYS A 41 10.62 7.56 8.10
C LYS A 41 10.18 6.11 7.94
N GLN A 42 11.04 5.16 8.31
CA GLN A 42 10.71 3.73 8.36
C GLN A 42 9.41 3.45 9.13
N ALA A 43 9.21 4.13 10.27
CA ALA A 43 7.98 4.01 11.06
C ALA A 43 6.71 4.42 10.29
N ASN A 44 6.81 5.34 9.32
CA ASN A 44 5.66 5.71 8.47
C ASN A 44 5.36 4.60 7.45
N ILE A 45 6.40 3.97 6.87
CA ILE A 45 6.23 2.80 5.99
C ILE A 45 5.60 1.64 6.78
N SER A 46 6.08 1.39 8.00
CA SER A 46 5.53 0.37 8.89
C SER A 46 4.04 0.61 9.19
N ARG A 47 3.67 1.84 9.56
CA ARG A 47 2.26 2.21 9.80
C ARG A 47 1.42 2.06 8.55
N LEU A 48 1.92 2.49 7.39
CA LEU A 48 1.24 2.30 6.11
C LEU A 48 0.98 0.81 5.88
N PHE A 49 2.03 -0.02 5.89
CA PHE A 49 1.95 -1.45 5.62
C PHE A 49 1.05 -2.23 6.59
N SER A 50 0.89 -1.73 7.82
CA SER A 50 -0.04 -2.32 8.78
C SER A 50 -1.53 -2.13 8.42
N GLY A 51 -1.86 -1.17 7.54
CA GLY A 51 -3.24 -0.80 7.24
C GLY A 51 -3.98 -0.22 8.44
N ARG A 52 -3.28 0.34 9.44
CA ARG A 52 -3.92 0.94 10.64
C ARG A 52 -4.71 2.22 10.34
N PHE A 53 -4.49 2.83 9.19
CA PHE A 53 -5.17 4.04 8.75
C PHE A 53 -5.44 3.98 7.24
N SER A 54 -6.35 4.84 6.76
CA SER A 54 -6.59 5.06 5.34
C SER A 54 -5.68 6.21 4.87
N PRO A 55 -4.63 5.93 4.07
CA PRO A 55 -3.74 6.96 3.56
C PRO A 55 -4.37 7.72 2.38
N ARG A 56 -3.80 8.88 2.08
CA ARG A 56 -4.06 9.56 0.80
C ARG A 56 -3.49 8.72 -0.35
N LEU A 57 -4.16 8.77 -1.49
CA LEU A 57 -3.77 8.05 -2.70
C LEU A 57 -2.34 8.41 -3.18
N GLU A 58 -1.92 9.66 -3.02
CA GLU A 58 -0.55 10.12 -3.32
C GLU A 58 0.53 9.33 -2.56
N VAL A 59 0.25 8.93 -1.32
CA VAL A 59 1.19 8.14 -0.49
C VAL A 59 1.35 6.74 -1.07
N ILE A 60 0.25 6.12 -1.51
CA ILE A 60 0.26 4.81 -2.17
C ILE A 60 1.09 4.88 -3.46
N PHE A 61 0.83 5.86 -4.32
CA PHE A 61 1.58 6.02 -5.57
C PHE A 61 3.07 6.28 -5.34
N THR A 62 3.41 7.09 -4.32
CA THR A 62 4.81 7.37 -3.97
C THR A 62 5.55 6.09 -3.58
N VAL A 63 4.94 5.25 -2.74
CA VAL A 63 5.55 4.00 -2.28
C VAL A 63 5.58 2.96 -3.41
N LEU A 64 4.52 2.84 -4.22
CA LEU A 64 4.48 1.93 -5.37
C LEU A 64 5.55 2.29 -6.41
N LYS A 65 5.72 3.59 -6.70
CA LYS A 65 6.78 4.09 -7.57
C LYS A 65 8.17 3.74 -7.02
N ALA A 66 8.38 3.92 -5.71
CA ALA A 66 9.65 3.55 -5.08
C ALA A 66 9.94 2.04 -5.21
N ILE A 67 8.94 1.18 -5.02
CA ILE A 67 9.08 -0.26 -5.23
C ILE A 67 9.47 -0.57 -6.67
N ASN A 68 8.75 -0.02 -7.65
CA ASN A 68 9.05 -0.21 -9.09
C ASN A 68 10.48 0.20 -9.45
N GLU A 69 10.95 1.34 -8.95
CA GLU A 69 12.31 1.82 -9.21
C GLU A 69 13.38 0.97 -8.52
N LEU A 70 13.12 0.46 -7.31
CA LEU A 70 14.06 -0.41 -6.58
C LEU A 70 14.16 -1.81 -7.19
N THR A 71 13.10 -2.32 -7.79
CA THR A 71 13.07 -3.67 -8.38
C THR A 71 13.24 -3.68 -9.89
N ASN A 72 13.22 -2.50 -10.53
CA ASN A 72 13.17 -2.35 -11.99
C ASN A 72 11.96 -3.09 -12.61
N GLN A 73 10.80 -3.00 -11.96
CA GLN A 73 9.54 -3.61 -12.38
C GLN A 73 8.46 -2.53 -12.60
N SER A 74 7.26 -2.94 -13.03
CA SER A 74 6.16 -2.02 -13.37
C SER A 74 4.83 -2.50 -12.80
N PHE A 75 4.72 -2.53 -11.47
CA PHE A 75 3.47 -2.75 -10.77
C PHE A 75 2.55 -1.53 -10.85
N THR A 76 1.25 -1.79 -10.82
CA THR A 76 0.17 -0.80 -10.93
C THR A 76 -0.84 -1.00 -9.79
N LEU A 77 -1.90 -0.20 -9.77
CA LEU A 77 -2.94 -0.34 -8.74
C LEU A 77 -3.61 -1.71 -8.77
N THR A 78 -3.72 -2.38 -9.92
CA THR A 78 -4.36 -3.70 -10.02
C THR A 78 -3.61 -4.78 -9.23
N ASP A 79 -2.31 -4.59 -9.02
CA ASP A 79 -1.47 -5.53 -8.27
C ASP A 79 -1.68 -5.43 -6.75
N ILE A 80 -2.25 -4.31 -6.29
CA ILE A 80 -2.50 -4.03 -4.87
C ILE A 80 -3.98 -3.78 -4.55
N ASP A 81 -4.85 -3.83 -5.55
CA ASP A 81 -6.28 -3.59 -5.41
C ASP A 81 -6.98 -4.68 -4.57
N VAL A 82 -8.12 -4.34 -4.01
CA VAL A 82 -9.00 -5.29 -3.32
C VAL A 82 -9.77 -6.04 -4.39
N LYS A 83 -9.29 -7.23 -4.77
CA LYS A 83 -10.05 -8.08 -5.70
C LYS A 83 -11.44 -8.33 -5.09
N PRO A 84 -12.53 -8.14 -5.87
CA PRO A 84 -13.84 -8.50 -5.39
C PRO A 84 -13.81 -9.98 -5.02
N SER A 85 -14.20 -10.29 -3.79
CA SER A 85 -14.52 -11.67 -3.42
C SER A 85 -15.70 -12.05 -4.29
N ILE A 86 -15.44 -12.77 -5.39
CA ILE A 86 -16.49 -13.39 -6.18
C ILE A 86 -17.06 -14.47 -5.25
N ALA A 87 -18.19 -14.15 -4.63
CA ALA A 87 -19.04 -15.12 -3.94
C ALA A 87 -19.71 -16.02 -4.98
#